data_AF-A0A553PZH3-F1
#
_entry.id   AF-A0A553PZH3-F1
#
_cell.length_a   1.000
_cell.length_b   1.000
_cell.length_c   1.000
_cell.angle_alpha   90.00
_cell.angle_beta   90.00
_cell.angle_gamma   90.00
#
_symmetry.space_group_name_H-M   'P 1'
#
loop_
_entity.id
_entity.type
_entity.pdbx_description
1 polymer ?
#
loop_
_entity_poly.entity_id
_entity_poly.type
_entity_poly.pdbx_seq_one_letter_code
_entity_poly.pdbx_strand_id
1 'polypeptide(L)'
;MKSVFYTRFFLLLPWILIVIIVIDIDTKKISVRNTASFYLSRLGSVQQRQVARTTRTSRSSISSAGGKNTTSPPVIYAITPTYSRAVQKAELTRLANAFRQVPHFHWLVVEDANSRTELVSQFLARAGVRYTHLNVFTPRRFKRTGMPRATEQRNLALGWLRGHRGSKDKGVVFFADDDNTYSLELFEEVTTLEMVVGSTL
;
A
#
# COMPACT_ATOMS: atom_id res chain seq x y z
N MET A 1 11.04 -51.60 36.10
CA MET A 1 10.20 -50.41 35.83
C MET A 1 11.02 -49.19 35.39
N LYS A 2 12.00 -49.33 34.46
CA LYS A 2 12.84 -48.19 34.00
C LYS A 2 12.63 -47.82 32.52
N SER A 3 11.84 -48.59 31.76
CA SER A 3 11.73 -48.45 30.29
C SER A 3 10.81 -47.28 29.84
N VAL A 4 9.68 -47.05 30.52
CA VAL A 4 8.68 -46.04 30.10
C VAL A 4 9.19 -44.60 30.23
N PHE A 5 10.13 -44.36 31.15
CA PHE A 5 10.73 -43.03 31.36
C PHE A 5 11.62 -42.60 30.19
N TYR A 6 12.40 -43.53 29.61
CA TYR A 6 13.25 -43.22 28.47
C TYR A 6 12.44 -42.97 27.21
N THR A 7 11.37 -43.73 26.96
CA THR A 7 10.54 -43.55 25.75
C THR A 7 9.86 -42.18 25.69
N ARG A 8 9.39 -41.66 26.83
CA ARG A 8 8.78 -40.32 26.90
C ARG A 8 9.80 -39.19 26.80
N PHE A 9 11.02 -39.42 27.29
CA PHE A 9 12.11 -38.45 27.19
C PHE A 9 12.55 -38.24 25.74
N PHE A 10 12.70 -39.32 24.95
CA PHE A 10 13.08 -39.22 23.54
C PHE A 10 11.99 -38.60 22.64
N LEU A 11 10.71 -38.71 23.02
CA LEU A 11 9.63 -38.05 22.29
C LEU A 11 9.60 -36.53 22.49
N LEU A 12 10.11 -36.00 23.60
CA LEU A 12 10.08 -34.56 23.91
C LEU A 12 11.29 -33.78 23.34
N LEU A 13 12.42 -34.46 23.12
CA LEU A 13 13.62 -33.85 22.53
C LEU A 13 13.38 -33.10 21.21
N PRO A 14 12.66 -33.65 20.20
CA PRO A 14 12.39 -32.91 18.97
C PRO A 14 11.52 -31.66 19.21
N TRP A 15 10.56 -31.71 20.13
CA TRP A 15 9.72 -30.55 20.47
C TRP A 15 10.51 -29.44 21.17
N ILE A 16 11.42 -29.80 22.09
CA ILE A 16 12.32 -28.84 22.77
C ILE A 16 13.27 -28.20 21.75
N LEU A 17 13.82 -28.97 20.81
CA LEU A 17 14.67 -28.46 19.74
C LEU A 17 13.94 -27.45 18.84
N ILE A 18 12.68 -27.73 18.48
CA ILE A 18 11.84 -26.80 17.69
C ILE A 18 11.65 -25.48 18.45
N VAL A 19 11.34 -25.53 19.75
CA VAL A 19 11.19 -24.30 20.57
C VAL A 19 12.48 -23.50 20.63
N ILE A 20 13.63 -24.16 20.80
CA ILE A 20 14.95 -23.50 20.79
C ILE A 20 15.23 -22.85 19.44
N ILE A 21 14.95 -23.54 18.32
CA ILE A 21 15.14 -23.00 16.97
C ILE A 21 14.23 -21.79 16.71
N VAL A 22 12.96 -21.86 17.13
CA VAL A 22 12.01 -20.75 16.96
C VAL A 22 12.46 -19.53 17.78
N ILE A 23 12.88 -19.72 19.03
CA ILE A 23 13.41 -18.65 19.87
C ILE A 23 14.67 -18.06 19.21
N ASP A 24 15.65 -18.87 18.80
CA ASP A 24 16.88 -18.41 18.14
C ASP A 24 16.63 -17.68 16.81
N ILE A 25 15.64 -18.11 16.02
CA ILE A 25 15.19 -17.39 14.81
C ILE A 25 14.68 -15.99 15.16
N ASP A 26 13.93 -15.83 16.24
CA ASP A 26 13.44 -14.52 16.68
C ASP A 26 14.57 -13.67 17.28
N THR A 27 15.51 -14.24 18.04
CA THR A 27 16.68 -13.50 18.57
C THR A 27 17.63 -13.05 17.45
N LYS A 28 17.87 -13.88 16.43
CA LYS A 28 18.74 -13.53 15.28
C LYS A 28 18.10 -12.47 14.38
N LYS A 29 16.78 -12.46 14.21
CA LYS A 29 16.05 -11.39 13.49
C LYS A 29 16.17 -10.03 14.19
N ILE A 30 16.34 -10.01 15.52
CA ILE A 30 16.56 -8.80 16.31
C ILE A 30 18.00 -8.29 16.16
N SER A 31 18.99 -9.19 16.14
CA SER A 31 20.42 -8.82 16.02
C SER A 31 20.80 -8.27 14.63
N VAL A 32 20.27 -8.87 13.55
CA VAL A 32 20.56 -8.43 12.16
C VAL A 32 19.92 -7.06 11.83
N ARG A 33 18.83 -6.68 12.52
CA ARG A 33 18.21 -5.34 12.39
C ARG A 33 19.09 -4.21 12.93
N ASN A 34 19.94 -4.49 13.91
CA ASN A 34 20.77 -3.46 14.56
C ASN A 34 22.03 -3.11 13.75
N THR A 35 22.59 -4.04 12.98
CA THR A 35 23.75 -3.78 12.11
C THR A 35 23.35 -3.20 10.76
N ALA A 36 22.23 -3.62 10.16
CA ALA A 36 21.73 -3.05 8.91
C ALA A 36 21.32 -1.56 9.04
N SER A 37 20.86 -1.15 10.23
CA SER A 37 20.48 0.24 10.52
C SER A 37 21.68 1.21 10.55
N PHE A 38 22.90 0.72 10.76
CA PHE A 38 24.12 1.55 10.80
C PHE A 38 24.71 1.84 9.41
N TYR A 39 24.55 0.93 8.44
CA TYR A 39 25.04 1.15 7.06
C TYR A 39 24.05 1.94 6.19
N LEU A 40 22.73 1.77 6.39
CA LEU A 40 21.68 2.51 5.66
C LEU A 40 21.57 3.99 6.07
N SER A 41 22.07 4.36 7.26
CA SER A 41 22.06 5.75 7.74
C SER A 41 23.21 6.60 7.18
N ARG A 42 24.22 6.00 6.52
CA ARG A 42 25.38 6.70 5.94
C ARG A 42 25.34 6.90 4.41
N LEU A 43 24.26 6.45 3.75
CA LEU A 43 24.06 6.56 2.29
C LEU A 43 22.98 7.57 1.85
N GLY A 44 22.33 8.28 2.79
CA GLY A 44 21.15 9.12 2.47
C GLY A 44 21.38 10.63 2.33
N SER A 45 22.57 11.16 2.58
CA SER A 45 22.81 12.62 2.66
C SER A 45 23.61 13.23 1.50
N VAL A 46 23.68 12.56 0.34
CA VAL A 46 24.31 13.10 -0.87
C VAL A 46 23.40 12.90 -2.09
N GLN A 47 22.35 13.70 -2.22
CA GLN A 47 21.72 13.99 -3.54
C GLN A 47 20.80 15.22 -3.46
N GLN A 48 21.26 16.31 -2.85
CA GLN A 48 20.54 17.59 -2.91
C GLN A 48 21.51 18.73 -3.22
N ARG A 49 22.15 18.63 -4.39
CA ARG A 49 22.91 19.73 -5.01
C ARG A 49 23.31 19.32 -6.42
N GLN A 50 22.39 19.34 -7.39
CA GLN A 50 22.65 19.58 -8.83
C GLN A 50 21.30 19.79 -9.55
N VAL A 51 20.61 20.90 -9.24
CA VAL A 51 19.58 21.45 -10.12
C VAL A 51 19.99 22.89 -10.43
N ALA A 52 21.12 23.01 -11.13
CA ALA A 52 21.50 24.26 -11.77
C ALA A 52 22.53 23.98 -12.87
N ARG A 53 22.12 24.31 -14.10
CA ARG A 53 22.95 24.76 -15.23
C ARG A 53 23.63 23.71 -16.12
N THR A 54 23.43 23.93 -17.42
CA THR A 54 24.19 23.43 -18.60
C THR A 54 23.62 22.11 -19.13
N THR A 55 22.96 22.02 -20.29
CA THR A 55 23.39 22.49 -21.62
C THR A 55 22.20 22.84 -22.53
N ARG A 56 22.29 24.01 -23.18
CA ARG A 56 21.65 24.31 -24.46
C ARG A 56 22.30 23.43 -25.52
N THR A 57 21.55 22.55 -26.17
CA THR A 57 21.90 22.09 -27.52
C THR A 57 20.64 21.92 -28.33
N SER A 58 20.51 22.78 -29.33
CA SER A 58 19.50 22.78 -30.36
C SER A 58 19.48 21.44 -31.12
N ARG A 59 18.29 20.85 -31.28
CA ARG A 59 17.96 20.07 -32.48
C ARG A 59 16.53 20.38 -32.88
N SER A 60 16.43 21.28 -33.86
CA SER A 60 15.29 21.41 -34.74
C SER A 60 15.11 20.11 -35.52
N SER A 61 14.03 19.39 -35.25
CA SER A 61 13.41 18.50 -36.22
C SER A 61 12.00 18.99 -36.43
N ILE A 62 11.83 19.75 -37.52
CA ILE A 62 10.53 20.03 -38.12
C ILE A 62 10.07 18.71 -38.74
N SER A 63 8.99 18.14 -38.22
CA SER A 63 8.14 17.22 -38.97
C SER A 63 6.69 17.35 -38.51
N SER A 64 5.93 18.01 -39.39
CA SER A 64 4.55 17.70 -39.77
C SER A 64 3.48 17.51 -38.69
N ALA A 65 2.65 18.54 -38.56
CA ALA A 65 1.18 18.49 -38.57
C ALA A 65 0.53 17.14 -38.18
N GLY A 66 0.02 17.13 -36.95
CA GLY A 66 -0.81 16.08 -36.39
C GLY A 66 -1.07 16.41 -34.93
N GLY A 67 -1.80 17.50 -34.67
CA GLY A 67 -2.22 17.90 -33.33
C GLY A 67 -3.15 16.85 -32.72
N LYS A 68 -2.60 15.72 -32.27
CA LYS A 68 -3.23 14.90 -31.25
C LYS A 68 -3.22 15.75 -30.01
N ASN A 69 -4.38 16.26 -29.62
CA ASN A 69 -4.60 16.74 -28.26
C ASN A 69 -4.18 15.60 -27.32
N THR A 70 -2.95 15.65 -26.79
CA THR A 70 -2.45 14.69 -25.80
C THR A 70 -3.09 15.03 -24.47
N THR A 71 -4.41 14.90 -24.37
CA THR A 71 -5.08 14.85 -23.08
C THR A 71 -4.53 13.64 -22.35
N SER A 72 -3.70 13.87 -21.34
CA SER A 72 -3.21 12.82 -20.46
C SER A 72 -4.38 12.00 -19.93
N PRO A 73 -4.32 10.67 -19.96
CA PRO A 73 -5.41 9.84 -19.45
C PRO A 73 -5.69 10.15 -17.98
N PRO A 74 -6.95 10.04 -17.53
CA PRO A 74 -7.33 10.33 -16.15
C PRO A 74 -6.62 9.38 -15.18
N VAL A 75 -6.25 9.88 -14.01
CA VAL A 75 -5.65 9.06 -12.95
C VAL A 75 -6.76 8.39 -12.14
N ILE A 76 -6.63 7.08 -11.88
CA ILE A 76 -7.53 6.37 -10.96
C ILE A 76 -6.98 6.50 -9.54
N TYR A 77 -7.76 7.11 -8.65
CA TYR A 77 -7.49 7.21 -7.22
C TYR A 77 -8.28 6.14 -6.47
N ALA A 78 -7.66 4.98 -6.26
CA ALA A 78 -8.28 3.90 -5.51
C ALA A 78 -8.11 4.13 -4.01
N ILE A 79 -9.22 4.22 -3.29
CA ILE A 79 -9.26 4.39 -1.83
C ILE A 79 -9.50 3.03 -1.21
N THR A 80 -8.53 2.51 -0.46
CA THR A 80 -8.60 1.23 0.25
C THR A 80 -8.46 1.44 1.75
N PRO A 81 -9.58 1.45 2.49
CA PRO A 81 -9.57 1.29 3.92
C PRO A 81 -9.06 -0.11 4.29
N THR A 82 -8.22 -0.20 5.31
CA THR A 82 -7.76 -1.50 5.84
C THR A 82 -7.56 -1.43 7.35
N TYR A 83 -7.53 -2.58 8.01
CA TYR A 83 -7.27 -2.66 9.45
C TYR A 83 -6.50 -3.94 9.79
N SER A 84 -5.82 -3.93 10.94
CA SER A 84 -5.01 -5.06 11.38
C SER A 84 -5.87 -6.30 11.65
N ARG A 85 -5.64 -7.35 10.86
CA ARG A 85 -6.23 -8.68 10.99
C ARG A 85 -5.29 -9.74 10.43
N ALA A 86 -5.48 -11.01 10.79
CA ALA A 86 -4.59 -12.10 10.38
C ALA A 86 -4.34 -12.17 8.86
N VAL A 87 -5.39 -11.92 8.06
CA VAL A 87 -5.32 -11.98 6.59
C VAL A 87 -4.93 -10.65 5.92
N GLN A 88 -4.73 -9.57 6.68
CA GLN A 88 -4.54 -8.21 6.12
C GLN A 88 -3.43 -8.17 5.05
N LYS A 89 -2.27 -8.73 5.35
CA LYS A 89 -1.13 -8.73 4.42
C LYS A 89 -1.44 -9.51 3.15
N ALA A 90 -2.17 -10.61 3.25
CA ALA A 90 -2.54 -11.44 2.10
C ALA A 90 -3.51 -10.68 1.17
N GLU A 91 -4.54 -10.05 1.75
CA GLU A 91 -5.50 -9.22 1.01
C GLU A 91 -4.82 -8.06 0.28
N LEU A 92 -4.00 -7.29 0.99
CA LEU A 92 -3.24 -6.20 0.38
C LEU A 92 -2.29 -6.70 -0.72
N THR A 93 -1.68 -7.87 -0.54
CA THR A 93 -0.80 -8.49 -1.56
C THR A 93 -1.57 -8.82 -2.83
N ARG A 94 -2.75 -9.44 -2.71
CA ARG A 94 -3.60 -9.77 -3.86
C ARG A 94 -4.04 -8.51 -4.59
N LEU A 95 -4.45 -7.46 -3.87
CA LEU A 95 -4.81 -6.18 -4.48
C LEU A 95 -3.63 -5.50 -5.17
N ALA A 96 -2.45 -5.44 -4.54
CA ALA A 96 -1.27 -4.85 -5.15
C ALA A 96 -0.84 -5.58 -6.43
N ASN A 97 -1.03 -6.91 -6.50
CA ASN A 97 -0.78 -7.69 -7.70
C ASN A 97 -1.74 -7.30 -8.84
N ALA A 98 -3.00 -6.98 -8.55
CA ALA A 98 -3.95 -6.46 -9.54
C ALA A 98 -3.60 -5.02 -9.93
N PHE A 99 -3.49 -4.12 -8.96
CA PHE A 99 -3.33 -2.67 -9.19
C PHE A 99 -2.04 -2.30 -9.89
N ARG A 100 -0.94 -3.06 -9.74
CA ARG A 100 0.31 -2.79 -10.46
C ARG A 100 0.19 -2.96 -11.98
N GLN A 101 -0.84 -3.66 -12.44
CA GLN A 101 -1.09 -3.89 -13.86
C GLN A 101 -1.90 -2.75 -14.48
N VAL A 102 -2.47 -1.87 -13.66
CA VAL A 102 -3.32 -0.76 -14.11
C VAL A 102 -2.47 0.49 -14.34
N PRO A 103 -2.43 1.05 -15.57
CA PRO A 103 -1.70 2.27 -15.84
C PRO A 103 -2.39 3.49 -15.20
N HIS A 104 -1.65 4.56 -14.95
CA HIS A 104 -2.18 5.81 -14.38
C HIS A 104 -2.98 5.60 -13.07
N PHE A 105 -2.48 4.72 -12.20
CA PHE A 105 -3.13 4.36 -10.94
C PHE A 105 -2.41 4.99 -9.74
N HIS A 106 -3.17 5.47 -8.76
CA HIS A 106 -2.67 5.97 -7.49
C HIS A 106 -3.47 5.36 -6.34
N TRP A 107 -2.80 4.61 -5.48
CA TRP A 107 -3.44 3.85 -4.40
C TRP A 107 -3.38 4.61 -3.07
N LEU A 108 -4.54 5.02 -2.55
CA LEU A 108 -4.66 5.59 -1.20
C LEU A 108 -5.02 4.50 -0.21
N VAL A 109 -4.04 4.06 0.57
CA VAL A 109 -4.26 3.07 1.64
C VAL A 109 -4.44 3.81 2.97
N VAL A 110 -5.59 3.58 3.60
CA VAL A 110 -5.96 4.26 4.85
C VAL A 110 -6.19 3.24 5.96
N GLU A 111 -5.28 3.21 6.93
CA GLU A 111 -5.38 2.28 8.05
C GLU A 111 -6.35 2.78 9.13
N ASP A 112 -7.23 1.89 9.61
CA ASP A 112 -7.95 2.05 10.88
C ASP A 112 -7.03 1.77 12.06
N ALA A 113 -6.13 2.73 12.32
CA ALA A 113 -5.10 2.66 13.34
C ALA A 113 -4.72 4.06 13.86
N ASN A 114 -4.22 4.12 15.09
CA ASN A 114 -3.72 5.37 15.69
C ASN A 114 -2.47 5.92 14.98
N SER A 115 -1.70 5.03 14.34
CA SER A 115 -0.52 5.37 13.55
C SER A 115 -0.41 4.42 12.36
N ARG A 116 0.33 4.85 11.33
CA ARG A 116 0.78 3.96 10.25
C ARG A 116 1.54 2.77 10.82
N THR A 117 1.16 1.56 10.44
CA THR A 117 1.81 0.34 10.94
C THR A 117 3.06 0.02 10.13
N GLU A 118 4.05 -0.60 10.77
CA GLU A 118 5.28 -1.03 10.11
C GLU A 118 5.00 -2.07 9.02
N LEU A 119 4.02 -2.95 9.24
CA LEU A 119 3.60 -3.97 8.28
C LEU A 119 3.17 -3.33 6.96
N VAL A 120 2.23 -2.37 7.02
CA VAL A 120 1.69 -1.72 5.82
C VAL A 120 2.74 -0.79 5.20
N SER A 121 3.52 -0.07 6.00
CA SER A 121 4.59 0.81 5.52
C SER A 121 5.63 0.04 4.68
N GLN A 122 6.16 -1.08 5.21
CA GLN A 122 7.12 -1.91 4.49
C GLN A 122 6.50 -2.66 3.32
N PHE A 123 5.22 -3.02 3.41
CA PHE A 123 4.50 -3.66 2.32
C PHE A 123 4.39 -2.70 1.12
N LEU A 124 3.88 -1.48 1.35
CA LEU A 124 3.67 -0.49 0.29
C LEU A 124 4.99 -0.05 -0.36
N ALA A 125 6.07 0.10 0.43
CA ALA A 125 7.40 0.41 -0.08
C ALA A 125 7.92 -0.61 -1.13
N ARG A 126 7.41 -1.84 -1.11
CA ARG A 126 7.79 -2.92 -2.06
C ARG A 126 6.66 -3.31 -3.01
N ALA A 127 5.49 -2.68 -2.92
CA ALA A 127 4.29 -3.11 -3.66
C ALA A 127 4.38 -2.83 -5.18
N GLY A 128 5.23 -1.89 -5.60
CA GLY A 128 5.41 -1.51 -6.99
C GLY A 128 4.26 -0.68 -7.57
N VAL A 129 3.38 -0.15 -6.72
CA VAL A 129 2.24 0.71 -7.10
C VAL A 129 2.49 2.11 -6.53
N ARG A 130 2.18 3.19 -7.27
CA ARG A 130 2.23 4.54 -6.70
C ARG A 130 1.17 4.66 -5.59
N TYR A 131 1.58 5.07 -4.39
CA TYR A 131 0.68 5.07 -3.24
C TYR A 131 0.76 6.33 -2.37
N THR A 132 -0.28 6.54 -1.57
CA THR A 132 -0.29 7.40 -0.39
C THR A 132 -0.74 6.57 0.81
N HIS A 133 0.02 6.62 1.89
CA HIS A 133 -0.27 5.88 3.11
C HIS A 133 -0.75 6.83 4.21
N LEU A 134 -2.01 6.66 4.62
CA LEU A 134 -2.70 7.46 5.63
C LEU A 134 -3.18 6.56 6.78
N ASN A 135 -3.58 7.17 7.89
CA ASN A 135 -4.24 6.46 8.99
C ASN A 135 -5.24 7.37 9.72
N VAL A 136 -6.33 6.78 10.19
CA VAL A 136 -7.28 7.40 11.13
C VAL A 136 -7.93 6.29 11.94
N PHE A 137 -7.92 6.43 13.26
CA PHE A 137 -8.53 5.47 14.15
C PHE A 137 -10.04 5.65 14.20
N THR A 138 -10.81 4.57 14.03
CA THR A 138 -12.26 4.57 14.27
C THR A 138 -12.55 4.18 15.72
N PRO A 139 -13.16 5.08 16.52
CA PRO A 139 -13.56 4.77 17.89
C PRO A 139 -14.47 3.54 18.01
N ARG A 140 -14.32 2.75 19.08
CA ARG A 140 -15.07 1.48 19.28
C ARG A 140 -16.59 1.64 19.22
N ARG A 141 -17.13 2.79 19.62
CA ARG A 141 -18.56 3.12 19.54
C ARG A 141 -19.13 3.02 18.11
N PHE A 142 -18.28 3.23 17.10
CA PHE A 142 -18.63 3.18 15.69
C PHE A 142 -18.33 1.83 15.01
N LYS A 143 -17.82 0.84 15.76
CA LYS A 143 -17.53 -0.52 15.27
C LYS A 143 -18.63 -1.53 15.59
N ARG A 144 -19.85 -1.05 15.89
CA ARG A 144 -20.99 -1.90 16.24
C ARG A 144 -21.56 -2.58 14.98
N THR A 145 -22.12 -3.77 15.16
CA THR A 145 -22.84 -4.48 14.09
C THR A 145 -23.95 -3.60 13.52
N GLY A 146 -24.02 -3.48 12.20
CA GLY A 146 -24.98 -2.61 11.50
C GLY A 146 -24.49 -1.19 11.25
N MET A 147 -23.36 -0.76 11.82
CA MET A 147 -22.77 0.53 11.45
C MET A 147 -21.91 0.41 10.18
N PRO A 148 -21.92 1.44 9.31
CA PRO A 148 -21.08 1.46 8.13
C PRO A 148 -19.61 1.42 8.55
N ARG A 149 -18.87 0.46 8.00
CA ARG A 149 -17.43 0.35 8.23
C ARG A 149 -16.69 1.35 7.36
N ALA A 150 -15.49 1.72 7.80
CA ALA A 150 -14.53 2.49 7.03
C ALA A 150 -14.91 3.95 6.66
N THR A 151 -15.96 4.52 7.26
CA THR A 151 -16.41 5.90 6.96
C THR A 151 -15.32 6.94 7.20
N GLU A 152 -14.66 6.91 8.36
CA GLU A 152 -13.59 7.85 8.70
C GLU A 152 -12.41 7.76 7.71
N GLN A 153 -12.06 6.54 7.33
CA GLN A 153 -10.96 6.26 6.41
C GLN A 153 -11.25 6.80 5.00
N ARG A 154 -12.47 6.56 4.50
CA ARG A 154 -12.90 7.09 3.20
C ARG A 154 -12.96 8.62 3.21
N ASN A 155 -13.49 9.22 4.28
CA ASN A 155 -13.54 10.67 4.44
C ASN A 155 -12.15 11.31 4.50
N LEU A 156 -11.21 10.69 5.22
CA LEU A 156 -9.83 11.16 5.28
C LEU A 156 -9.18 11.15 3.89
N ALA A 157 -9.36 10.08 3.12
CA ALA A 157 -8.83 10.00 1.76
C ALA A 157 -9.43 11.07 0.84
N LEU A 158 -10.74 11.32 0.93
CA LEU A 158 -11.39 12.40 0.18
C LEU A 158 -10.86 13.78 0.58
N GLY A 159 -10.65 14.02 1.88
CA GLY A 159 -10.04 15.25 2.38
C GLY A 159 -8.61 15.43 1.85
N TRP A 160 -7.82 14.36 1.84
CA TRP A 160 -6.48 14.36 1.26
C TRP A 160 -6.51 14.72 -0.23
N LEU A 161 -7.41 14.09 -1.01
CA LEU A 161 -7.56 14.38 -2.44
C LEU A 161 -7.91 15.84 -2.71
N ARG A 162 -8.87 16.40 -1.95
CA ARG A 162 -9.26 17.83 -2.05
C ARG A 162 -8.10 18.78 -1.76
N GLY A 163 -7.17 18.40 -0.88
CA GLY A 163 -6.00 19.23 -0.54
C GLY A 163 -4.81 19.08 -1.47
N HIS A 164 -4.72 17.98 -2.23
CA HIS A 164 -3.53 17.64 -3.03
C HIS A 164 -3.78 17.63 -4.55
N ARG A 165 -5.03 17.72 -5.00
CA ARG A 165 -5.41 17.74 -6.42
C ARG A 165 -6.08 19.06 -6.77
N GLY A 166 -5.71 19.62 -7.92
CA GLY A 166 -6.32 20.84 -8.44
C GLY A 166 -7.60 20.53 -9.21
N SER A 167 -8.49 21.51 -9.36
CA SER A 167 -9.74 21.38 -10.14
C SER A 167 -9.54 21.04 -11.62
N LYS A 168 -8.31 21.21 -12.14
CA LYS A 168 -7.94 20.87 -13.52
C LYS A 168 -7.35 19.46 -13.66
N ASP A 169 -7.08 18.77 -12.56
CA ASP A 169 -6.56 17.40 -12.58
C ASP A 169 -7.68 16.43 -12.95
N LYS A 170 -7.57 15.81 -14.13
CA LYS A 170 -8.50 14.74 -14.53
C LYS A 170 -8.20 13.47 -13.74
N GLY A 171 -9.20 12.93 -13.06
CA GLY A 171 -9.08 11.67 -12.34
C GLY A 171 -10.42 11.14 -11.86
N VAL A 172 -10.46 9.86 -11.57
CA VAL A 172 -11.63 9.14 -11.09
C VAL A 172 -11.33 8.59 -9.70
N VAL A 173 -12.28 8.74 -8.77
CA VAL A 173 -12.16 8.17 -7.42
C VAL A 173 -12.88 6.83 -7.40
N PHE A 174 -12.19 5.80 -6.94
CA PHE A 174 -12.72 4.44 -6.85
C PHE A 174 -12.60 3.93 -5.42
N PHE A 175 -13.70 3.54 -4.77
CA PHE A 175 -13.66 2.97 -3.42
C PHE A 175 -13.44 1.46 -3.53
N ALA A 176 -12.27 1.01 -3.10
CA ALA A 176 -11.82 -0.37 -3.23
C ALA A 176 -11.55 -0.99 -1.85
N ASP A 177 -12.52 -1.71 -1.27
CA ASP A 177 -12.33 -2.46 -0.03
C ASP A 177 -11.29 -3.58 -0.22
N ASP A 178 -10.57 -3.92 0.86
CA ASP A 178 -9.36 -4.74 0.81
C ASP A 178 -9.62 -6.24 0.51
N ASP A 179 -10.80 -6.74 0.84
CA ASP A 179 -11.24 -8.13 0.66
C ASP A 179 -11.98 -8.41 -0.66
N ASN A 180 -12.27 -7.37 -1.45
CA ASN A 180 -12.93 -7.52 -2.76
C ASN A 180 -11.97 -8.03 -3.85
N THR A 181 -12.55 -8.60 -4.91
CA THR A 181 -11.81 -9.00 -6.13
C THR A 181 -12.20 -8.10 -7.28
N TYR A 182 -11.20 -7.62 -8.02
CA TYR A 182 -11.37 -6.70 -9.14
C TYR A 182 -10.78 -7.34 -10.39
N SER A 183 -11.53 -7.30 -11.50
CA SER A 183 -11.01 -7.64 -12.81
C SER A 183 -10.24 -6.44 -13.39
N LEU A 184 -9.36 -6.67 -14.37
CA LEU A 184 -8.59 -5.56 -14.97
C LEU A 184 -9.48 -4.71 -15.89
N GLU A 185 -10.44 -5.34 -16.55
CA GLU A 185 -11.41 -4.72 -17.45
C GLU A 185 -12.24 -3.63 -16.73
N LEU A 186 -12.53 -3.82 -15.44
CA LEU A 186 -13.22 -2.82 -14.62
C LEU A 186 -12.48 -1.46 -14.64
N PHE A 187 -11.15 -1.46 -14.61
CA PHE A 187 -10.39 -0.21 -14.58
C PHE A 187 -10.36 0.46 -15.94
N GLU A 188 -10.53 -0.28 -17.03
CA GLU A 188 -10.72 0.29 -18.36
C GLU A 188 -12.07 1.04 -18.42
N GLU A 189 -13.14 0.42 -17.92
CA GLU A 189 -14.48 1.04 -17.85
C GLU A 189 -14.48 2.29 -16.97
N VAL A 190 -13.88 2.22 -15.78
CA VAL A 190 -13.85 3.34 -14.82
C VAL A 190 -13.16 4.59 -15.40
N THR A 191 -12.16 4.42 -16.28
CA THR A 191 -11.47 5.57 -16.92
C THR A 191 -12.33 6.32 -17.94
N THR A 192 -13.44 5.73 -18.39
CA THR A 192 -14.38 6.36 -19.35
C THR A 192 -15.44 7.22 -18.66
N LEU A 193 -15.54 7.18 -17.33
CA LEU A 193 -16.54 7.92 -16.58
C LEU A 193 -16.26 9.43 -16.61
N GLU A 194 -17.21 10.21 -17.12
CA GLU A 194 -17.16 11.68 -17.10
C GLU A 194 -17.77 12.27 -15.82
N MET A 195 -18.81 11.64 -15.27
CA MET A 195 -19.44 11.98 -13.99
C MET A 195 -20.12 10.74 -13.40
N VAL A 196 -20.01 10.55 -12.08
CA VAL A 196 -20.86 9.61 -11.33
C VAL A 196 -21.96 10.42 -10.64
N VAL A 197 -23.20 10.29 -11.12
CA VAL A 197 -24.39 10.79 -10.45
C VAL A 197 -24.74 9.79 -9.35
N GLY A 198 -24.46 10.12 -8.10
CA GLY A 198 -24.99 9.35 -6.97
C GLY A 198 -26.51 9.47 -6.98
N SER A 199 -27.21 8.38 -7.26
CA SER A 199 -28.64 8.29 -7.04
C SER A 199 -28.91 8.36 -5.54
N THR A 200 -29.27 9.56 -5.09
CA THR A 200 -29.94 9.79 -3.80
C THR A 200 -31.20 8.91 -3.73
N LEU A 201 -31.29 8.06 -2.71
CA LEU A 201 -32.54 7.58 -2.12
C LEU A 201 -32.42 7.70 -0.60
#